data_AF-A0A7J8LW46-F1
#
_entry.id   AF-A0A7J8LW46-F1
#
_cell.length_a   1.000
_cell.length_b   1.000
_cell.length_c   1.000
_cell.angle_alpha   90.00
_cell.angle_beta   90.00
_cell.angle_gamma   90.00
#
_symmetry.space_group_name_H-M   'P 1'
#
loop_
_entity.id
_entity.type
_entity.pdbx_description
1 polymer ?
#
loop_
_entity_poly.entity_id
_entity_poly.type
_entity_poly.pdbx_seq_one_letter_code
_entity_poly.pdbx_strand_id
1 'polypeptide(L)'
;MGNCQAIDAAALVIQHPCGRIERFYWPILASEVMRTNPGHYVSLIIPLPPSEDANQDDKAVRFTRVKLLRPSDTLALGHAYRLVTSQ
;
A
#
# COMPACT_ATOMS: atom_id res chain seq x y z
N MET A 1 -16.11 -4.14 -21.28
CA MET A 1 -15.46 -2.82 -21.12
C MET A 1 -15.30 -2.57 -19.64
N GLY A 2 -14.13 -2.84 -19.06
CA GLY A 2 -13.96 -2.78 -17.61
C GLY A 2 -12.49 -2.65 -17.21
N ASN A 3 -11.80 -1.64 -17.74
CA ASN A 3 -10.45 -1.29 -17.32
C ASN A 3 -10.49 -0.03 -16.47
N CYS A 4 -10.99 -0.16 -15.25
CA CYS A 4 -10.79 0.84 -14.19
C CYS A 4 -10.32 0.13 -12.92
N GLN A 5 -9.27 -0.70 -13.02
CA GLN A 5 -8.33 -0.86 -11.90
C GLN A 5 -7.23 0.21 -12.05
N ALA A 6 -7.64 1.45 -12.34
CA ALA A 6 -6.79 2.59 -12.07
C ALA A 6 -6.77 2.70 -10.54
N ILE A 7 -5.73 2.16 -9.92
CA ILE A 7 -5.23 2.73 -8.66
C ILE A 7 -5.16 4.21 -8.98
N ASP A 8 -6.04 4.99 -8.36
CA ASP A 8 -6.09 6.43 -8.54
C ASP A 8 -4.67 6.95 -8.33
N ALA A 9 -3.95 7.21 -9.41
CA ALA A 9 -2.54 7.56 -9.37
C ALA A 9 -2.33 8.89 -8.64
N ALA A 10 -3.41 9.64 -8.42
CA ALA A 10 -3.43 10.86 -7.63
C ALA A 10 -3.51 10.62 -6.12
N ALA A 11 -3.82 9.41 -5.66
CA ALA A 11 -3.92 9.09 -4.23
C ALA A 11 -2.80 8.14 -3.78
N LEU A 12 -2.25 8.38 -2.59
CA LEU A 12 -1.58 7.33 -1.82
C LEU A 12 -2.60 6.62 -0.95
N VAL A 13 -2.46 5.32 -0.80
CA VAL A 13 -3.41 4.46 -0.09
C VAL A 13 -2.72 3.80 1.10
N ILE A 14 -3.32 3.84 2.28
CA ILE A 14 -2.85 3.11 3.47
C ILE A 14 -3.91 2.10 3.89
N GLN A 15 -3.54 0.82 3.88
CA GLN A 15 -4.37 -0.28 4.37
C GLN A 15 -4.07 -0.54 5.84
N HIS A 16 -5.12 -0.53 6.66
CA HIS A 16 -5.05 -0.86 8.08
C HIS A 16 -5.33 -2.36 8.29
N PRO A 17 -4.77 -2.99 9.35
CA PRO A 17 -5.01 -4.40 9.66
C PRO A 17 -6.49 -4.70 9.96
N CYS A 18 -7.28 -3.70 10.35
CA CYS A 18 -8.73 -3.82 10.58
C CYS A 18 -9.58 -3.76 9.28
N GLY A 19 -8.94 -3.74 8.10
CA GLY A 19 -9.62 -3.64 6.81
C GLY A 19 -10.00 -2.22 6.39
N ARG A 20 -9.71 -1.21 7.21
CA ARG A 20 -9.92 0.20 6.85
C ARG A 20 -8.90 0.62 5.80
N ILE A 21 -9.35 1.45 4.86
CA ILE A 21 -8.51 2.03 3.81
C ILE A 21 -8.54 3.54 3.95
N GLU A 22 -7.37 4.14 4.04
CA GLU A 22 -7.17 5.58 4.14
C GLU A 22 -6.52 6.09 2.84
N ARG A 23 -6.97 7.25 2.35
CA ARG A 23 -6.49 7.84 1.11
C ARG A 23 -6.02 9.26 1.36
N PHE A 24 -4.82 9.58 0.90
CA PHE A 24 -4.31 10.95 0.93
C PHE A 24 -3.97 11.39 -0.49
N TYR A 25 -4.15 12.68 -0.77
CA TYR A 25 -3.88 13.30 -2.06
C TYR A 25 -2.63 14.20 -2.02
N TRP A 26 -1.81 14.04 -0.97
CA TRP A 26 -0.52 14.69 -0.82
C TRP A 26 0.49 13.72 -0.18
N PRO A 27 1.80 13.91 -0.41
CA PRO A 27 2.83 13.10 0.26
C PRO A 27 2.83 13.33 1.77
N ILE A 28 3.01 12.26 2.55
CA ILE A 28 3.03 12.30 4.02
C ILE A 28 4.23 11.52 4.57
N LEU A 29 4.77 11.90 5.71
CA LEU A 29 5.87 11.14 6.33
C LEU A 29 5.37 9.86 7.00
N ALA A 30 6.16 8.78 6.92
CA ALA A 30 5.84 7.54 7.60
C ALA A 30 5.71 7.74 9.12
N SER A 31 6.54 8.59 9.71
CA SER A 31 6.46 8.97 11.12
C SER A 31 5.13 9.64 11.52
N GLU A 32 4.50 10.41 10.64
CA GLU A 32 3.20 11.03 10.93
C GLU A 32 2.11 9.97 11.01
N VAL A 33 2.12 9.01 10.08
CA VAL A 33 1.21 7.86 10.08
C VAL A 33 1.46 6.96 11.29
N MET A 34 2.71 6.69 11.65
CA MET A 34 3.07 5.90 12.83
C MET A 34 2.64 6.58 14.13
N ARG A 35 2.62 7.92 14.18
CA ARG A 35 2.19 8.67 15.37
C ARG A 35 0.69 8.56 15.62
N THR A 36 -0.12 8.51 14.56
CA THR A 36 -1.58 8.32 14.66
C THR A 36 -1.97 6.86 14.85
N ASN A 37 -1.04 5.93 14.61
CA ASN A 37 -1.24 4.48 14.70
C ASN A 37 -0.18 3.84 15.61
N PRO A 38 -0.26 4.02 16.94
CA PRO A 38 0.72 3.47 17.87
C PRO A 38 0.82 1.95 17.75
N GLY A 39 2.04 1.41 17.87
CA GLY A 39 2.33 -0.02 17.74
C GLY A 39 2.34 -0.54 16.30
N HIS A 40 2.20 0.33 15.30
CA HIS A 40 2.22 -0.04 13.89
C HIS A 40 3.36 0.63 13.14
N TYR A 41 3.91 -0.09 12.18
CA TYR A 41 4.87 0.41 11.20
C TYR A 41 4.24 0.46 9.81
N VAL A 42 4.78 1.30 8.94
CA VAL A 42 4.32 1.43 7.55
C VAL A 42 5.21 0.59 6.64
N SER A 43 4.59 -0.16 5.74
CA SER A 43 5.27 -0.89 4.67
C SER A 43 4.74 -0.48 3.30
N LEU A 44 5.62 -0.34 2.31
CA LEU A 44 5.26 -0.14 0.91
C LEU A 44 4.92 -1.48 0.27
N ILE A 45 3.78 -1.53 -0.43
CA ILE A 45 3.34 -2.66 -1.23
C ILE A 45 3.88 -2.47 -2.65
N ILE A 46 4.66 -3.44 -3.13
CA ILE A 46 5.19 -3.43 -4.49
C ILE A 46 4.43 -4.49 -5.31
N PRO A 47 3.62 -4.08 -6.30
CA PRO A 47 3.01 -5.03 -7.22
C PRO A 47 4.11 -5.65 -8.08
N LEU A 48 4.12 -6.98 -8.22
CA LEU A 48 4.90 -7.60 -9.28
C LEU A 48 4.15 -7.53 -10.60
N PRO A 49 4.87 -7.48 -11.74
CA PRO A 49 4.25 -7.67 -13.03
C PRO A 49 3.53 -9.02 -13.05
N PRO A 50 2.36 -9.11 -13.73
CA PRO A 50 1.72 -10.40 -13.93
C PRO A 50 2.66 -11.29 -14.74
N SER A 51 3.06 -12.43 -14.16
CA SER A 51 3.74 -13.49 -14.92
C SER A 51 2.80 -13.94 -16.03
N GLU A 52 3.31 -14.03 -17.27
CA GLU A 52 2.51 -14.34 -18.47
C GLU A 52 1.84 -15.74 -18.43
N ASP A 53 2.21 -16.59 -17.46
CA ASP A 53 1.74 -17.98 -17.33
C ASP A 53 0.65 -18.20 -16.24
N ALA A 54 0.09 -17.15 -15.65
CA ALA A 54 -0.96 -17.30 -14.63
C ALA A 54 -2.36 -17.17 -15.24
N ASN A 55 -3.06 -18.31 -15.33
CA ASN A 55 -4.47 -18.44 -15.68
C ASN A 55 -5.34 -17.31 -15.07
N GLN A 56 -6.23 -16.77 -15.89
CA GLN A 56 -7.03 -15.56 -15.69
C GLN A 56 -8.06 -15.60 -14.54
N ASP A 57 -8.00 -16.58 -13.64
CA ASP A 57 -9.02 -16.81 -12.61
C ASP A 57 -8.60 -16.33 -11.20
N ASP A 58 -7.30 -16.22 -10.93
CA ASP A 58 -6.78 -15.69 -9.65
C ASP A 58 -6.42 -14.21 -9.78
N LYS A 59 -7.44 -13.37 -9.97
CA LYS A 59 -7.30 -11.89 -10.01
C LYS A 59 -6.98 -11.27 -8.62
N ALA A 60 -6.45 -12.06 -7.69
CA ALA A 60 -5.82 -11.56 -6.50
C ALA A 60 -4.47 -10.98 -6.92
N VAL A 61 -4.32 -9.65 -6.79
CA VAL A 61 -3.01 -8.99 -6.89
C VAL A 61 -2.07 -9.74 -5.94
N ARG A 62 -1.22 -10.61 -6.48
CA ARG A 62 -0.21 -11.34 -5.71
C ARG A 62 0.76 -10.28 -5.22
N PHE A 63 0.50 -9.66 -4.07
CA PHE A 63 1.40 -8.70 -3.43
C PHE A 63 2.71 -9.44 -3.11
N THR A 64 3.73 -9.25 -3.93
CA THR A 64 4.89 -10.17 -3.88
C THR A 64 6.12 -9.58 -3.22
N ARG A 65 6.11 -8.29 -2.88
CA ARG A 65 7.17 -7.71 -2.04
C ARG A 65 6.65 -6.56 -1.19
N VAL A 66 6.98 -6.60 0.09
CA VAL A 66 6.77 -5.49 1.03
C VAL A 66 8.11 -4.91 1.44
N LYS A 67 8.19 -3.59 1.54
CA LYS A 67 9.35 -2.88 2.09
C LYS A 67 8.93 -2.13 3.34
N LEU A 68 9.45 -2.53 4.49
CA LEU A 68 9.28 -1.77 5.73
C LEU A 68 9.95 -0.40 5.58
N LEU A 69 9.21 0.67 5.87
CA LEU A 69 9.69 2.03 5.76
C LEU A 69 10.28 2.50 7.08
N ARG A 70 11.31 3.34 7.00
CA ARG A 70 11.81 4.08 8.15
C ARG A 70 10.86 5.24 8.47
N PRO A 71 10.82 5.73 9.73
CA PRO A 71 10.00 6.88 10.10
C PRO A 71 10.28 8.16 9.27
N SER A 72 11.50 8.28 8.74
CA SER A 72 11.94 9.39 7.89
C SER A 72 11.58 9.23 6.40
N ASP A 73 11.12 8.05 5.97
CA ASP A 73 10.73 7.84 4.57
C ASP A 73 9.36 8.52 4.29
N THR A 74 9.19 9.04 3.09
CA THR A 74 7.96 9.71 2.63
C THR A 74 7.07 8.74 1.87
N LEU A 75 5.77 8.74 2.15
CA LEU A 75 4.76 8.03 1.38
C LEU A 75 4.40 8.91 0.18
N ALA A 76 4.57 8.36 -1.02
CA ALA A 76 4.33 9.02 -2.29
C ALA A 76 2.98 8.60 -2.90
N LEU A 77 2.42 9.49 -3.72
CA LEU A 77 1.17 9.26 -4.45
C LEU A 77 1.30 8.12 -5.46
N GLY A 78 0.16 7.47 -5.76
CA GLY A 78 0.10 6.33 -6.67
C GLY A 78 0.65 5.02 -6.09
N HIS A 79 1.11 5.04 -4.83
CA HIS A 79 1.58 3.86 -4.12
C HIS A 79 0.58 3.40 -3.06
N ALA A 80 0.61 2.09 -2.82
CA ALA A 80 -0.15 1.45 -1.75
C ALA A 80 0.78 1.09 -0.60
N TYR A 81 0.34 1.38 0.62
CA TYR A 81 1.04 1.14 1.87
C TYR A 81 0.17 0.29 2.79
N ARG A 82 0.78 -0.42 3.72
CA ARG A 82 0.09 -1.20 4.74
C ARG A 82 0.69 -0.96 6.12
N LEU A 83 -0.17 -0.82 7.12
CA LEU A 83 0.22 -0.88 8.52
C LEU A 83 0.47 -2.32 8.95
N VAL A 84 1.63 -2.56 9.54
CA VAL A 84 2.03 -3.85 10.11
C VAL A 84 2.26 -3.69 11.59
N THR A 85 1.73 -4.61 12.38
CA THR A 85 1.96 -4.68 13.82
C THR A 85 3.34 -5.29 14.10
N SER A 86 3.94 -4.94 15.24
CA SER A 86 5.19 -5.53 15.72
C SER A 86 5.01 -6.69 16.70
N GLN A 87 3.79 -7.24 16.82
CA GLN A 87 3.44 -8.36 17.70
C GLN A 87 3.68 -9.72 17.04
#